data_AF-A0A373QDL9-F1
#
_entry.id   AF-A0A373QDL9-F1
#
_cell.length_a   1.000
_cell.length_b   1.000
_cell.length_c   1.000
_cell.angle_alpha   90.00
_cell.angle_beta   90.00
_cell.angle_gamma   90.00
#
_symmetry.space_group_name_H-M   'P 1'
#
loop_
_entity.id
_entity.type
_entity.pdbx_description
1 polymer ?
#
loop_
_entity_poly.entity_id
_entity_poly.type
_entity_poly.pdbx_seq_one_letter_code
_entity_poly.pdbx_strand_id
1 'polypeptide(L)'
;MNKIEKVNVQVSMLTCGLIIFSCLVIYLVTSGVMISMLADAYNERANLTFTTIESHFDSRLFTEDVPDGVYGAALSYLSAVKDNMAISEIFVVRKDKNGDFQYILNTKNDKINTVINDEKITGKIEKEINDLYTTHYADAGAFYASLDGFRYLNFYPIMDGGTVKGVACIGIDANRVYIFKIILRVIVIILILLCCVISVRFSMAIFKRISNPLYQDMSNTDTLTGLKNKNSFTVDMHNIESGNQSRYAIVTVDLNELKNINDSRGHQMGDIYIQNGADAIRKAMEGTDFIGYRVGGDEFSVVLKDCDIDMIKNFADRIARMADSINRGGIKTSMSIGYAKFDAEKDRNFSMTMERADAMMYENKRLYYKTKNLKRREE
;
A
#
# COMPACT_ATOMS: atom_id res chain seq x y z
N MET A 1 18.75 -7.37 -14.93
CA MET A 1 17.48 -7.05 -14.23
C MET A 1 16.33 -7.33 -15.17
N ASN A 2 15.55 -8.36 -14.86
CA ASN A 2 14.41 -8.78 -15.68
C ASN A 2 13.31 -7.70 -15.66
N LYS A 3 12.51 -7.62 -16.74
CA LYS A 3 11.40 -6.65 -16.87
C LYS A 3 10.39 -6.78 -15.71
N ILE A 4 10.21 -8.00 -15.20
CA ILE A 4 9.36 -8.35 -14.06
C ILE A 4 9.91 -7.79 -12.73
N GLU A 5 11.24 -7.81 -12.52
CA GLU A 5 11.85 -7.22 -11.32
C GLU A 5 11.64 -5.70 -11.27
N LYS A 6 11.70 -5.03 -12.43
CA LYS A 6 11.46 -3.58 -12.51
C LYS A 6 10.03 -3.21 -12.14
N VAL A 7 9.04 -3.95 -12.63
CA VAL A 7 7.62 -3.72 -12.29
C VAL A 7 7.38 -3.92 -10.79
N ASN A 8 8.00 -4.93 -10.18
CA ASN A 8 7.85 -5.19 -8.75
C ASN A 8 8.45 -4.10 -7.86
N VAL A 9 9.63 -3.59 -8.23
CA VAL A 9 10.25 -2.45 -7.55
C VAL A 9 9.34 -1.23 -7.66
N GLN A 10 8.75 -0.98 -8.82
CA GLN A 10 7.81 0.12 -9.03
C GLN A 10 6.55 -0.01 -8.18
N VAL A 11 5.92 -1.19 -8.13
CA VAL A 11 4.73 -1.43 -7.29
C VAL A 11 5.06 -1.27 -5.81
N SER A 12 6.20 -1.82 -5.35
CA SER A 12 6.62 -1.68 -3.95
C SER A 12 6.97 -0.24 -3.58
N MET A 13 7.55 0.54 -4.50
CA MET A 13 7.81 1.96 -4.30
C MET A 13 6.50 2.75 -4.24
N LEU A 14 5.54 2.44 -5.10
CA LEU A 14 4.22 3.07 -5.11
C LEU A 14 3.47 2.79 -3.80
N THR A 15 3.46 1.54 -3.32
CA THR A 15 2.80 1.19 -2.04
C THR A 15 3.47 1.88 -0.86
N CYS A 16 4.80 1.91 -0.81
CA CYS A 16 5.52 2.67 0.21
C CYS A 16 5.17 4.16 0.16
N GLY A 17 5.16 4.75 -1.04
CA GLY A 17 4.78 6.16 -1.23
C GLY A 17 3.37 6.46 -0.73
N LEU A 18 2.41 5.59 -1.03
CA LEU A 18 1.02 5.73 -0.59
C LEU A 18 0.87 5.60 0.93
N ILE A 19 1.60 4.66 1.56
CA ILE A 19 1.65 4.52 3.02
C ILE A 19 2.22 5.78 3.66
N ILE A 20 3.37 6.26 3.17
CA ILE A 20 4.04 7.46 3.70
C ILE A 20 3.09 8.66 3.60
N PHE A 21 2.48 8.87 2.43
CA PHE A 21 1.54 9.96 2.21
C PHE A 21 0.34 9.88 3.14
N SER A 22 -0.29 8.71 3.25
CA SER A 22 -1.48 8.52 4.09
C SER A 22 -1.17 8.77 5.57
N CYS A 23 -0.08 8.21 6.08
CA CYS A 23 0.36 8.42 7.46
C CYS A 23 0.71 9.89 7.75
N LEU A 24 1.35 10.57 6.79
CA LEU A 24 1.69 11.98 6.92
C LEU A 24 0.44 12.86 6.98
N VAL A 25 -0.54 12.62 6.11
CA VAL A 25 -1.82 13.35 6.12
C VAL A 25 -2.54 13.14 7.45
N ILE A 26 -2.63 11.90 7.94
CA ILE A 26 -3.24 11.60 9.23
C ILE A 26 -2.53 12.36 10.35
N TYR A 27 -1.20 12.34 10.40
CA TYR A 27 -0.42 13.07 11.41
C TYR A 27 -0.65 14.58 11.35
N LEU A 28 -0.63 15.19 10.15
CA LEU A 28 -0.82 16.63 9.99
C LEU A 28 -2.22 17.06 10.45
N VAL A 29 -3.27 16.32 10.06
CA VAL A 29 -4.64 16.62 10.46
C VAL A 29 -4.83 16.44 11.96
N THR A 30 -4.44 15.29 12.50
CA THR A 30 -4.62 14.98 13.93
C THR A 30 -3.82 15.91 14.84
N SER A 31 -2.56 16.20 14.49
CA SER A 31 -1.75 17.14 15.27
C SER A 31 -2.26 18.58 15.18
N GLY A 32 -2.78 19.00 14.01
CA GLY A 32 -3.40 20.31 13.84
C GLY A 32 -4.64 20.48 14.71
N VAL A 33 -5.57 19.52 14.64
CA VAL A 33 -6.79 19.52 15.47
C VAL A 33 -6.45 19.54 16.96
N MET A 34 -5.51 18.69 17.40
CA MET A 34 -5.09 18.63 18.80
C MET A 34 -4.51 19.95 19.30
N ILE A 35 -3.66 20.63 18.51
CA ILE A 35 -3.08 21.92 18.89
C ILE A 35 -4.14 23.00 18.95
N SER A 36 -5.12 23.01 18.03
CA SER A 36 -6.23 23.96 18.04
C SER A 36 -7.09 23.81 19.29
N MET A 37 -7.55 22.58 19.57
CA MET A 37 -8.37 22.31 20.76
C MET A 37 -7.66 22.68 22.06
N LEU A 38 -6.35 22.48 22.12
CA LEU A 38 -5.56 22.85 23.28
C LEU A 38 -5.41 24.38 23.40
N ALA A 39 -5.17 25.08 22.30
CA ALA A 39 -5.10 26.54 22.29
C ALA A 39 -6.42 27.14 22.78
N ASP A 40 -7.57 26.60 22.34
CA ASP A 40 -8.89 27.01 22.81
C ASP A 40 -9.05 26.79 24.32
N ALA A 41 -8.67 25.60 24.83
CA ALA A 41 -8.72 25.30 26.26
C ALA A 41 -7.80 26.21 27.10
N TYR A 42 -6.62 26.58 26.57
CA TYR A 42 -5.71 27.51 27.24
C TYR A 42 -6.22 28.95 27.19
N ASN A 43 -6.82 29.38 26.09
CA ASN A 43 -7.49 30.68 25.99
C ASN A 43 -8.64 30.79 27.00
N GLU A 44 -9.49 29.77 27.09
CA GLU A 44 -10.60 29.75 28.05
C GLU A 44 -10.11 29.83 29.50
N ARG A 45 -9.08 29.05 29.83
CA ARG A 45 -8.46 29.10 31.16
C ARG A 45 -7.86 30.47 31.47
N ALA A 46 -7.09 31.03 30.54
CA ALA A 46 -6.47 32.33 30.72
C ALA A 46 -7.53 33.44 30.87
N ASN A 47 -8.61 33.40 30.09
CA ASN A 47 -9.72 34.34 30.19
C ASN A 47 -10.38 34.26 31.58
N LEU A 48 -10.67 33.05 32.07
CA LEU A 48 -11.25 32.85 33.40
C LEU A 48 -10.33 33.38 34.51
N THR A 49 -9.02 33.14 34.39
CA THR A 49 -8.03 33.69 35.31
C THR A 49 -8.03 35.22 35.26
N PHE A 50 -8.05 35.83 34.06
CA PHE A 50 -8.06 37.28 33.93
C PHE A 50 -9.30 37.90 34.58
N THR A 51 -10.50 37.40 34.27
CA THR A 51 -11.76 37.89 34.88
C THR A 51 -11.78 37.74 36.39
N THR A 52 -11.05 36.78 36.96
CA THR A 52 -10.93 36.62 38.41
C THR A 52 -10.05 37.73 39.03
N ILE A 53 -8.94 38.07 38.36
CA ILE A 53 -7.96 39.02 38.90
C ILE A 53 -8.22 40.48 38.52
N GLU A 54 -9.01 40.75 37.47
CA GLU A 54 -9.15 42.10 36.90
C GLU A 54 -9.64 43.13 37.92
N SER A 55 -10.56 42.73 38.79
CA SER A 55 -11.13 43.57 39.86
C SER A 55 -10.11 43.97 40.93
N HIS A 56 -8.98 43.28 41.01
CA HIS A 56 -7.91 43.54 41.97
C HIS A 56 -6.79 44.42 41.40
N PHE A 57 -6.87 44.81 40.12
CA PHE A 57 -5.98 45.80 39.52
C PHE A 57 -6.46 47.22 39.84
N ASP A 58 -6.15 47.65 41.06
CA ASP A 58 -6.36 49.02 41.51
C ASP A 58 -5.54 50.03 40.69
N SER A 59 -6.12 51.18 40.35
CA SER A 59 -5.44 52.24 39.59
C SER A 59 -4.16 52.74 40.28
N ARG A 60 -4.06 52.61 41.61
CA ARG A 60 -2.86 52.89 42.42
C ARG A 60 -1.65 52.02 42.04
N LEU A 61 -1.84 50.85 41.41
CA LEU A 61 -0.72 50.01 40.93
C LEU A 61 0.01 50.63 39.73
N PHE A 62 -0.65 51.56 39.04
CA PHE A 62 -0.17 52.14 37.78
C PHE A 62 0.32 53.59 37.95
N THR A 63 0.35 54.13 39.17
CA THR A 63 0.92 55.46 39.49
C THR A 63 2.43 55.39 39.69
N GLU A 64 3.12 56.53 39.61
CA GLU A 64 4.57 56.58 39.85
C GLU A 64 4.92 56.30 41.31
N ASP A 65 4.18 56.94 42.23
CA ASP A 65 4.32 56.74 43.67
C ASP A 65 3.27 55.72 44.13
N VAL A 66 3.61 54.44 44.04
CA VAL A 66 2.75 53.36 44.54
C VAL A 66 2.89 53.28 46.07
N PRO A 67 1.79 53.35 46.84
CA PRO A 67 1.86 53.28 48.30
C PRO A 67 2.50 51.98 48.81
N ASP A 68 3.21 52.07 49.92
CA ASP A 68 3.85 50.93 50.57
C ASP A 68 2.86 49.78 50.80
N GLY A 69 3.27 48.56 50.44
CA GLY A 69 2.47 47.34 50.62
C GLY A 69 1.46 47.03 49.51
N VAL A 70 1.12 47.97 48.62
CA VAL A 70 0.15 47.74 47.53
C VAL A 70 0.64 46.66 46.56
N TYR A 71 1.90 46.74 46.12
CA TYR A 71 2.49 45.70 45.27
C TYR A 71 2.58 44.33 45.98
N GLY A 72 2.88 44.31 47.27
CA GLY A 72 2.97 43.06 48.04
C GLY A 72 1.62 42.37 48.19
N ALA A 73 0.56 43.14 48.46
CA ALA A 73 -0.81 42.62 48.53
C ALA A 73 -1.27 42.08 47.15
N ALA A 74 -1.05 42.84 46.08
CA ALA A 74 -1.38 42.42 44.72
C ALA A 74 -0.62 41.15 44.32
N LEU A 75 0.70 41.10 44.56
CA LEU A 75 1.51 39.93 44.24
C LEU A 75 1.06 38.69 45.02
N SER A 76 0.78 38.83 46.31
CA SER A 76 0.28 37.72 47.14
C SER A 76 -1.05 37.16 46.63
N TYR A 77 -1.97 38.04 46.23
CA TYR A 77 -3.24 37.65 45.63
C TYR A 77 -3.05 36.94 44.28
N LEU A 78 -2.23 37.49 43.38
CA LEU A 78 -1.94 36.88 42.09
C LEU A 78 -1.25 35.53 42.23
N SER A 79 -0.33 35.36 43.17
CA SER A 79 0.30 34.07 43.46
C SER A 79 -0.72 33.04 43.97
N ALA A 80 -1.65 33.44 44.84
CA ALA A 80 -2.74 32.56 45.29
C ALA A 80 -3.68 32.14 44.13
N VAL A 81 -4.02 33.07 43.22
CA VAL A 81 -4.84 32.75 42.04
C VAL A 81 -4.08 31.82 41.09
N LYS A 82 -2.79 32.10 40.86
CA LYS A 82 -1.92 31.28 40.02
C LYS A 82 -1.93 29.82 40.45
N ASP A 83 -1.73 29.58 41.75
CA ASP A 83 -1.65 28.24 42.32
C ASP A 83 -3.02 27.52 42.27
N ASN A 84 -4.12 28.25 42.51
CA ASN A 84 -5.47 27.68 42.47
C ASN A 84 -5.98 27.40 41.06
N MET A 85 -5.54 28.14 40.05
CA MET A 85 -6.00 28.01 38.66
C MET A 85 -5.04 27.22 37.76
N ALA A 86 -3.99 26.62 38.34
CA ALA A 86 -2.96 25.90 37.61
C ALA A 86 -2.34 26.72 36.46
N ILE A 87 -2.03 27.98 36.77
CA ILE A 87 -1.31 28.91 35.90
C ILE A 87 0.17 28.82 36.23
N SER A 88 1.04 28.99 35.24
CA SER A 88 2.49 28.90 35.46
C SER A 88 3.10 30.23 35.91
N GLU A 89 2.59 31.34 35.35
CA GLU A 89 3.01 32.68 35.71
C GLU A 89 1.90 33.70 35.40
N ILE A 90 1.88 34.77 36.19
CA ILE A 90 1.13 35.98 35.93
C ILE A 90 2.10 37.13 36.08
N PHE A 91 2.21 37.97 35.06
CA PHE A 91 3.02 39.18 35.14
C PHE A 91 2.27 40.37 34.58
N VAL A 92 2.56 41.55 35.10
CA VAL A 92 1.93 42.79 34.66
C VAL A 92 3.01 43.75 34.21
N VAL A 93 2.78 44.36 33.05
CA VAL A 93 3.68 45.31 32.41
C VAL A 93 2.99 46.66 32.27
N ARG A 94 3.74 47.76 32.43
CA ARG A 94 3.29 49.10 32.06
C ARG A 94 4.35 49.82 31.24
N LYS A 95 3.99 50.93 30.59
CA LYS A 95 4.97 51.87 30.01
C LYS A 95 5.50 52.83 31.09
N ASP A 96 6.80 53.08 31.10
CA ASP A 96 7.43 54.12 31.92
C ASP A 96 7.29 55.52 31.28
N LYS A 97 7.92 56.54 31.87
CA LYS A 97 7.93 57.92 31.34
C LYS A 97 8.55 58.05 29.95
N ASN A 98 9.48 57.16 29.61
CA ASN A 98 10.19 57.15 28.33
C ASN A 98 9.45 56.33 27.27
N GLY A 99 8.37 55.63 27.65
CA GLY A 99 7.60 54.74 26.80
C GLY A 99 8.11 53.30 26.78
N ASP A 100 9.12 52.97 27.58
CA ASP A 100 9.69 51.63 27.69
C ASP A 100 8.82 50.74 28.59
N PHE A 101 8.77 49.44 28.27
CA PHE A 101 7.99 48.48 29.04
C PHE A 101 8.70 48.05 30.33
N GLN A 102 7.97 48.12 31.45
CA GLN A 102 8.44 47.74 32.78
C GLN A 102 7.51 46.70 33.41
N TYR A 103 8.07 45.61 33.92
CA TYR A 103 7.36 44.67 34.79
C TYR A 103 7.07 45.31 36.15
N ILE A 104 5.80 45.36 36.55
CA ILE A 104 5.38 45.87 37.87
C ILE A 104 4.95 44.76 38.84
N LEU A 105 4.52 43.61 38.32
CA LEU A 105 4.18 42.41 39.08
C LEU A 105 4.67 41.17 38.32
N ASN A 106 5.21 40.17 39.02
CA ASN A 106 5.61 38.88 38.42
C ASN A 106 5.60 37.76 39.47
N THR A 107 4.67 36.81 39.33
CA THR A 107 4.49 35.67 40.25
C THR A 107 5.47 34.50 40.04
N LYS A 108 6.38 34.59 39.05
CA LYS A 108 7.42 33.57 38.82
C LYS A 108 8.65 33.78 39.71
N ASN A 109 9.00 35.04 39.97
CA ASN A 109 10.24 35.39 40.69
C ASN A 109 9.97 35.93 42.11
N ASP A 110 8.71 36.06 42.53
CA ASP A 110 8.30 36.73 43.78
C ASP A 110 8.96 38.10 43.99
N LYS A 111 9.33 38.78 42.89
CA LYS A 111 10.02 40.07 42.92
C LYS A 111 9.03 41.22 42.77
N ILE A 112 9.06 42.13 43.74
CA ILE A 112 8.31 43.39 43.76
C ILE A 112 9.23 44.50 43.25
N ASN A 113 8.74 45.32 42.32
CA ASN A 113 9.39 46.58 41.92
C ASN A 113 10.82 46.45 41.37
N THR A 114 11.11 45.40 40.58
CA THR A 114 12.36 45.35 39.81
C THR A 114 12.14 45.92 38.43
N VAL A 115 12.68 47.12 38.17
CA VAL A 115 13.29 47.40 36.87
C VAL A 115 14.37 46.33 36.71
N ILE A 116 14.04 45.17 36.13
CA ILE A 116 15.09 44.26 35.64
C ILE A 116 15.61 44.94 34.38
N ASN A 117 16.59 45.81 34.57
CA ASN A 117 17.30 46.52 33.52
C ASN A 117 17.98 45.57 32.50
N ASP A 118 17.93 44.25 32.70
CA ASP A 118 18.66 43.26 31.90
C ASP A 118 17.78 42.24 31.12
N GLU A 119 16.46 42.22 31.30
CA GLU A 119 15.55 41.46 30.42
C GLU A 119 14.56 42.42 29.77
N LYS A 120 15.04 43.14 28.75
CA LYS A 120 14.13 43.88 27.87
C LYS A 120 13.11 42.89 27.30
N ILE A 121 11.83 43.21 27.46
CA ILE A 121 10.76 42.56 26.68
C ILE A 121 11.14 42.82 25.22
N THR A 122 11.58 41.78 24.51
CA THR A 122 12.10 41.92 23.14
C THR A 122 11.39 40.98 22.19
N GLY A 123 11.28 41.42 20.94
CA GLY A 123 10.79 40.59 19.85
C GLY A 123 9.27 40.43 19.86
N LYS A 124 8.80 39.18 19.85
CA LYS A 124 7.37 38.90 19.61
C LYS A 124 6.46 39.35 20.75
N ILE A 125 6.88 39.19 22.01
CA ILE A 125 6.08 39.60 23.18
C ILE A 125 5.92 41.13 23.22
N GLU A 126 6.98 41.87 22.94
CA GLU A 126 6.96 43.34 22.90
C GLU A 126 5.94 43.86 21.89
N LYS A 127 5.90 43.22 20.71
CA LYS A 127 4.93 43.56 19.66
C LYS A 127 3.49 43.36 20.14
N GLU A 128 3.17 42.19 20.71
CA GLU A 128 1.81 41.88 21.23
C GLU A 128 1.36 42.90 22.27
N ILE A 129 2.24 43.25 23.21
CA ILE A 129 1.96 44.24 24.25
C ILE A 129 1.77 45.63 23.62
N ASN A 130 2.61 46.03 22.66
CA ASN A 130 2.48 47.34 22.03
C ASN A 130 1.22 47.46 21.17
N ASP A 131 0.84 46.39 20.45
CA ASP A 131 -0.39 46.34 19.67
C ASP A 131 -1.59 46.57 20.59
N LEU A 132 -1.62 45.96 21.78
CA LEU A 132 -2.67 46.18 22.80
C LEU A 132 -2.81 47.63 23.27
N TYR A 133 -1.71 48.36 23.45
CA TYR A 133 -1.75 49.79 23.79
C TYR A 133 -2.34 50.67 22.67
N THR A 134 -2.39 50.16 21.44
CA THR A 134 -2.90 50.91 20.27
C THR A 134 -4.31 50.47 19.87
N THR A 135 -4.59 49.17 19.86
CA THR A 135 -5.84 48.60 19.36
C THR A 135 -6.88 48.38 20.47
N HIS A 136 -6.45 48.34 21.74
CA HIS A 136 -7.26 47.94 22.89
C HIS A 136 -7.81 46.51 22.80
N TYR A 137 -7.29 45.70 21.86
CA TYR A 137 -7.79 44.36 21.58
C TYR A 137 -6.72 43.31 21.88
N ALA A 138 -7.11 42.29 22.63
CA ALA A 138 -6.29 41.12 22.89
C ALA A 138 -6.52 40.08 21.80
N ASP A 139 -5.47 39.77 21.04
CA ASP A 139 -5.47 38.57 20.19
C ASP A 139 -5.50 37.30 21.05
N ALA A 140 -5.91 36.20 20.42
CA ALA A 140 -5.82 34.88 21.04
C ALA A 140 -4.37 34.57 21.46
N GLY A 141 -4.22 33.83 22.56
CA GLY A 141 -2.90 33.49 23.09
C GLY A 141 -2.02 32.74 22.09
N ALA A 142 -0.72 32.71 22.35
CA ALA A 142 0.24 32.07 21.47
C ALA A 142 1.27 31.22 22.23
N PHE A 143 1.82 30.22 21.54
CA PHE A 143 2.94 29.43 22.06
C PHE A 143 4.26 30.18 21.91
N TYR A 144 5.01 30.26 23.00
CA TYR A 144 6.33 30.86 23.11
C TYR A 144 7.35 29.83 23.60
N ALA A 145 8.55 29.88 23.04
CA ALA A 145 9.68 29.07 23.48
C ALA A 145 10.74 29.97 24.13
N SER A 146 11.23 29.56 25.29
CA SER A 146 12.28 30.24 26.05
C SER A 146 13.29 29.21 26.56
N LEU A 147 14.41 29.68 27.11
CA LEU A 147 15.40 28.82 27.78
C LEU A 147 14.77 28.01 28.93
N ASP A 148 13.78 28.58 29.61
CA ASP A 148 13.05 27.96 30.73
C ASP A 148 11.91 27.02 30.27
N GLY A 149 11.76 26.81 28.97
CA GLY A 149 10.76 25.91 28.38
C GLY A 149 9.68 26.62 27.55
N PHE A 150 8.61 25.86 27.28
CA PHE A 150 7.50 26.24 26.41
C PHE A 150 6.31 26.74 27.21
N ARG A 151 5.77 27.90 26.80
CA ARG A 151 4.64 28.54 27.47
C ARG A 151 3.58 28.91 26.45
N TYR A 152 2.34 28.95 26.91
CA TYR A 152 1.24 29.58 26.18
C TYR A 152 0.89 30.88 26.89
N LEU A 153 1.05 32.01 26.22
CA LEU A 153 0.87 33.34 26.80
C LEU A 153 -0.37 34.00 26.21
N ASN A 154 -1.21 34.54 27.10
CA ASN A 154 -2.31 35.42 26.77
C ASN A 154 -2.03 36.82 27.35
N PHE A 155 -2.47 37.85 26.64
CA PHE A 155 -2.25 39.24 27.02
C PHE A 155 -3.58 39.97 27.13
N TYR A 156 -3.75 40.75 28.19
CA TYR A 156 -5.01 41.43 28.50
C TYR A 156 -4.75 42.89 28.87
N PRO A 157 -5.45 43.85 28.24
CA PRO A 157 -5.29 45.25 28.58
C PRO A 157 -5.98 45.56 29.91
N ILE A 158 -5.30 46.33 30.75
CA ILE A 158 -5.85 46.85 32.00
C ILE A 158 -6.29 48.29 31.74
N MET A 159 -7.60 48.53 31.80
CA MET A 159 -8.23 49.77 31.40
C MET A 159 -8.53 50.66 32.60
N ASP A 160 -8.23 51.95 32.50
CA ASP A 160 -8.71 52.99 33.43
C ASP A 160 -9.00 54.28 32.67
N GLY A 161 -10.20 54.83 32.86
CA GLY A 161 -10.66 56.04 32.17
C GLY A 161 -10.60 55.96 30.64
N GLY A 162 -10.79 54.78 30.05
CA GLY A 162 -10.72 54.57 28.59
C GLY A 162 -9.30 54.50 28.02
N THR A 163 -8.27 54.43 28.87
CA THR A 163 -6.86 54.29 28.47
C THR A 163 -6.25 53.01 29.02
N VAL A 164 -5.38 52.35 28.25
CA VAL A 164 -4.60 51.21 28.73
C VAL A 164 -3.53 51.70 29.71
N LYS A 165 -3.63 51.29 30.98
CA LYS A 165 -2.62 51.61 32.01
C LYS A 165 -1.54 50.55 32.11
N GLY A 166 -1.88 49.30 31.80
CA GLY A 166 -0.98 48.17 31.84
C GLY A 166 -1.49 47.03 30.99
N VAL A 167 -0.67 45.99 30.87
CA VAL A 167 -1.04 44.72 30.25
C VAL A 167 -0.75 43.61 31.25
N ALA A 168 -1.78 42.84 31.60
CA ALA A 168 -1.62 41.59 32.33
C ALA A 168 -1.30 40.47 31.33
N CYS A 169 -0.30 39.66 31.63
CA CYS A 169 -0.01 38.45 30.91
C CYS A 169 -0.26 37.24 31.81
N ILE A 170 -0.91 36.23 31.24
CA ILE A 170 -1.21 34.96 31.90
C ILE A 170 -0.51 33.88 31.11
N GLY A 171 0.44 33.21 31.74
CA GLY A 171 1.25 32.17 31.15
C GLY A 171 0.88 30.79 31.67
N ILE A 172 0.64 29.86 30.75
CA ILE A 172 0.37 28.44 31.05
C ILE A 172 1.57 27.59 30.61
N ASP A 173 1.98 26.63 31.44
CA ASP A 173 3.04 25.69 31.09
C ASP A 173 2.58 24.79 29.93
N ALA A 174 3.35 24.82 28.84
CA ALA A 174 3.11 24.02 27.64
C ALA A 174 4.20 22.97 27.42
N ASN A 175 5.08 22.74 28.40
CA ASN A 175 6.21 21.82 28.27
C ASN A 175 5.75 20.39 28.00
N ARG A 176 4.79 19.90 28.79
CA ARG A 176 4.26 18.52 28.62
C ARG A 176 3.64 18.30 27.24
N VAL A 177 2.91 19.30 26.75
CA VAL A 177 2.28 19.26 25.43
C VAL A 177 3.33 19.23 24.33
N TYR A 178 4.35 20.08 24.44
CA TYR A 178 5.40 20.15 23.44
C TYR A 178 6.22 18.85 23.40
N ILE A 179 6.56 18.30 24.56
CA ILE A 179 7.21 16.99 24.68
C ILE A 179 6.32 15.90 24.05
N PHE A 180 5.02 15.88 24.37
CA PHE A 180 4.08 14.94 23.78
C PHE A 180 4.03 15.05 22.25
N LYS A 181 4.03 16.27 21.70
CA LYS A 181 4.09 16.52 20.26
C LYS A 181 5.36 15.95 19.62
N ILE A 182 6.52 16.10 20.28
CA ILE A 182 7.78 15.51 19.80
C ILE A 182 7.69 13.98 19.82
N ILE A 183 7.23 13.39 20.92
CA ILE A 183 7.08 11.93 21.06
C ILE A 183 6.16 11.38 19.96
N LEU A 184 5.01 12.01 19.74
CA LEU A 184 4.05 11.62 18.70
C LEU A 184 4.69 11.66 17.31
N ARG A 185 5.47 12.71 17.01
CA ARG A 185 6.19 12.83 15.74
C ARG A 185 7.18 11.69 15.52
N VAL A 186 7.93 11.31 16.55
CA VAL A 186 8.90 10.22 16.49
C VAL A 186 8.20 8.87 16.31
N ILE A 187 7.12 8.61 17.06
CA ILE A 187 6.33 7.38 16.95
C ILE A 187 5.78 7.20 15.54
N VAL A 188 5.24 8.26 14.92
CA VAL A 188 4.71 8.20 13.55
C VAL A 188 5.80 7.84 12.54
N ILE A 189 7.01 8.41 12.67
CA ILE A 189 8.14 8.07 11.79
C ILE A 189 8.50 6.58 11.93
N ILE A 190 8.56 6.06 13.16
CA ILE A 190 8.86 4.65 13.43
C ILE A 190 7.79 3.74 12.81
N LEU A 191 6.51 4.08 12.98
CA LEU A 191 5.39 3.31 12.41
C LEU A 191 5.43 3.28 10.88
N ILE A 192 5.74 4.41 10.24
CA ILE A 192 5.89 4.48 8.77
C ILE A 192 7.01 3.53 8.32
N LEU A 193 8.18 3.60 8.96
CA LEU A 193 9.31 2.72 8.62
C LEU A 193 8.96 1.24 8.80
N LEU A 194 8.28 0.90 9.90
CA LEU A 194 7.82 -0.47 10.17
C LEU A 194 6.84 -0.96 9.09
N CYS A 195 5.85 -0.15 8.73
CA CYS A 195 4.88 -0.46 7.68
C CYS A 195 5.55 -0.66 6.31
N CYS A 196 6.54 0.17 5.96
CA CYS A 196 7.32 0.00 4.75
C CYS A 196 8.08 -1.33 4.74
N VAL A 197 8.75 -1.67 5.85
CA VAL A 197 9.47 -2.96 5.97
C VAL A 197 8.51 -4.15 5.84
N ILE A 198 7.36 -4.10 6.51
CA ILE A 198 6.33 -5.14 6.40
C ILE A 198 5.81 -5.26 4.97
N SER A 199 5.52 -4.13 4.30
CA SER A 199 5.06 -4.11 2.91
C SER A 199 6.05 -4.76 1.95
N VAL A 200 7.33 -4.44 2.08
CA VAL A 200 8.41 -5.05 1.27
C VAL A 200 8.52 -6.55 1.53
N ARG A 201 8.48 -6.98 2.81
CA ARG A 201 8.52 -8.41 3.19
C ARG A 201 7.33 -9.19 2.63
N PHE A 202 6.14 -8.62 2.72
CA PHE A 202 4.91 -9.21 2.19
C PHE A 202 4.97 -9.35 0.67
N SER A 203 5.41 -8.30 -0.04
CA SER A 203 5.61 -8.31 -1.49
C SER A 203 6.58 -9.41 -1.94
N MET A 204 7.75 -9.52 -1.27
CA MET A 204 8.73 -10.58 -1.56
C MET A 204 8.17 -11.99 -1.31
N ALA A 205 7.38 -12.17 -0.26
CA ALA A 205 6.79 -13.48 0.06
C ALA A 205 5.80 -13.95 -1.02
N ILE A 206 4.93 -13.06 -1.50
CA ILE A 206 4.00 -13.35 -2.61
C ILE A 206 4.79 -13.69 -3.87
N PHE A 207 5.83 -12.91 -4.18
CA PHE A 207 6.65 -13.16 -5.38
C PHE A 207 7.35 -14.52 -5.32
N LYS A 208 7.93 -14.89 -4.17
CA LYS A 208 8.55 -16.20 -3.99
C LYS A 208 7.57 -17.34 -4.24
N ARG A 209 6.28 -17.18 -3.92
CA ARG A 209 5.25 -18.18 -4.25
C ARG A 209 4.98 -18.26 -5.74
N ILE A 210 4.86 -17.12 -6.43
CA ILE A 210 4.59 -17.07 -7.88
C ILE A 210 5.78 -17.59 -8.70
N SER A 211 7.01 -17.32 -8.26
CA SER A 211 8.23 -17.65 -8.98
C SER A 211 8.82 -19.03 -8.66
N ASN A 212 8.24 -19.80 -7.73
CA ASN A 212 8.78 -21.09 -7.35
C ASN A 212 8.42 -22.17 -8.39
N PRO A 213 9.40 -22.77 -9.10
CA PRO A 213 9.15 -23.75 -10.15
C PRO A 213 8.43 -25.01 -9.65
N LEU A 214 8.58 -25.36 -8.37
CA LEU A 214 7.91 -26.51 -7.77
C LEU A 214 6.37 -26.37 -7.76
N TYR A 215 5.87 -25.12 -7.66
CA TYR A 215 4.44 -24.82 -7.82
C TYR A 215 4.03 -24.68 -9.29
N GLN A 216 4.97 -24.36 -10.18
CA GLN A 216 4.72 -24.35 -11.63
C GLN A 216 4.60 -25.78 -12.17
N ASP A 217 5.44 -26.73 -11.75
CA ASP A 217 5.41 -28.11 -12.25
C ASP A 217 4.12 -28.86 -11.88
N MET A 218 3.63 -28.72 -10.65
CA MET A 218 2.30 -29.25 -10.27
C MET A 218 1.15 -28.55 -11.00
N SER A 219 1.35 -27.30 -11.43
CA SER A 219 0.35 -26.51 -12.17
C SER A 219 0.48 -26.67 -13.69
N ASN A 220 1.50 -27.36 -14.19
CA ASN A 220 1.83 -27.46 -15.62
C ASN A 220 1.73 -28.88 -16.18
N THR A 221 1.62 -29.89 -15.32
CA THR A 221 1.42 -31.29 -15.72
C THR A 221 -0.03 -31.72 -15.47
N ASP A 222 -0.59 -32.50 -16.38
CA ASP A 222 -1.88 -33.17 -16.19
C ASP A 222 -1.68 -34.40 -15.30
N THR A 223 -2.40 -34.44 -14.18
CA THR A 223 -2.19 -35.47 -13.14
C THR A 223 -2.59 -36.87 -13.58
N LEU A 224 -3.50 -36.99 -14.55
CA LEU A 224 -3.95 -38.29 -15.06
C LEU A 224 -2.92 -38.90 -16.02
N THR A 225 -2.33 -38.07 -16.89
CA THR A 225 -1.54 -38.52 -18.04
C THR A 225 -0.05 -38.26 -17.92
N GLY A 226 0.39 -37.39 -17.01
CA GLY A 226 1.79 -36.98 -16.88
C GLY A 226 2.33 -36.14 -18.05
N LEU A 227 1.50 -35.82 -19.05
CA LEU A 227 1.82 -34.85 -20.10
C LEU A 227 1.65 -33.43 -19.57
N LYS A 228 2.13 -32.42 -20.30
CA LYS A 228 1.81 -31.02 -19.95
C LYS A 228 0.31 -30.77 -20.06
N ASN A 229 -0.25 -29.88 -19.24
CA ASN A 229 -1.68 -29.59 -19.25
C ASN A 229 -2.05 -28.45 -20.20
N LYS A 230 -3.35 -28.18 -20.33
CA LYS A 230 -3.91 -27.11 -21.16
C LYS A 230 -3.32 -25.73 -20.86
N ASN A 231 -3.04 -25.41 -19.60
CA ASN A 231 -2.47 -24.12 -19.24
C ASN A 231 -1.06 -23.95 -19.81
N SER A 232 -0.21 -24.98 -19.69
CA SER A 232 1.11 -24.98 -20.30
C SER A 232 1.06 -24.91 -21.82
N PHE A 233 0.09 -25.59 -22.44
CA PHE A 233 -0.12 -25.49 -23.88
C PHE A 233 -0.37 -24.05 -24.30
N THR A 234 -1.31 -23.34 -23.67
CA THR A 234 -1.61 -21.94 -23.96
C THR A 234 -0.39 -21.02 -23.82
N VAL A 235 0.40 -21.21 -22.76
CA VAL A 235 1.63 -20.42 -22.53
C VAL A 235 2.67 -20.70 -23.63
N ASP A 236 2.90 -21.96 -23.96
CA ASP A 236 3.87 -22.34 -24.99
C ASP A 236 3.43 -21.87 -26.39
N MET A 237 2.12 -21.85 -26.69
CA MET A 237 1.58 -21.28 -27.93
C MET A 237 1.87 -19.77 -28.03
N HIS A 238 1.62 -19.02 -26.96
CA HIS A 238 1.91 -17.58 -26.93
C HIS A 238 3.40 -17.27 -27.14
N ASN A 239 4.27 -18.11 -26.58
CA ASN A 239 5.72 -17.99 -26.77
C ASN A 239 6.15 -18.27 -28.22
N ILE A 240 5.51 -19.27 -28.88
CA ILE A 240 5.75 -19.58 -30.28
C ILE A 240 5.28 -18.43 -31.18
N GLU A 241 4.09 -17.90 -30.94
CA GLU A 241 3.55 -16.76 -31.71
C GLU A 241 4.44 -15.52 -31.62
N SER A 242 5.03 -15.27 -30.45
CA SER A 242 5.97 -14.17 -30.21
C SER A 242 7.38 -14.42 -30.77
N GLY A 243 7.67 -15.64 -31.22
CA GLY A 243 8.99 -16.08 -31.67
C GLY A 243 9.04 -16.39 -33.18
N ASN A 244 10.03 -17.18 -33.58
CA ASN A 244 10.14 -17.65 -34.97
C ASN A 244 9.25 -18.88 -35.20
N GLN A 245 8.03 -18.64 -35.69
CA GLN A 245 6.99 -19.65 -35.92
C GLN A 245 7.38 -20.70 -36.98
N SER A 246 8.24 -20.35 -37.95
CA SER A 246 8.66 -21.26 -39.05
C SER A 246 9.37 -22.53 -38.60
N ARG A 247 9.88 -22.53 -37.37
CA ARG A 247 10.55 -23.68 -36.75
C ARG A 247 9.57 -24.71 -36.20
N TYR A 248 8.29 -24.40 -36.14
CA TYR A 248 7.32 -25.20 -35.39
C TYR A 248 6.31 -25.91 -36.28
N ALA A 249 5.89 -27.06 -35.81
CA ALA A 249 4.78 -27.83 -36.32
C ALA A 249 3.95 -28.35 -35.14
N ILE A 250 2.71 -28.72 -35.42
CA ILE A 250 1.80 -29.27 -34.43
C ILE A 250 1.15 -30.55 -34.94
N VAL A 251 1.02 -31.52 -34.04
CA VAL A 251 0.19 -32.71 -34.21
C VAL A 251 -0.93 -32.61 -33.19
N THR A 252 -2.17 -32.76 -33.63
CA THR A 252 -3.36 -32.79 -32.78
C THR A 252 -3.95 -34.20 -32.84
N VAL A 253 -4.40 -34.69 -31.69
CA VAL A 253 -4.81 -36.09 -31.50
C VAL A 253 -6.08 -36.11 -30.66
N ASP A 254 -7.03 -36.93 -31.07
CA ASP A 254 -8.29 -37.14 -30.37
C ASP A 254 -8.55 -38.64 -30.24
N LEU A 255 -8.92 -39.11 -29.04
CA LEU A 255 -9.27 -40.51 -28.83
C LEU A 255 -10.66 -40.85 -29.36
N ASN A 256 -10.72 -41.90 -30.18
CA ASN A 256 -11.99 -42.36 -30.70
C ASN A 256 -12.78 -43.10 -29.61
N GLU A 257 -14.09 -42.85 -29.57
CA GLU A 257 -15.08 -43.58 -28.75
C GLU A 257 -14.93 -43.48 -27.23
N LEU A 258 -14.20 -42.50 -26.68
CA LEU A 258 -14.05 -42.36 -25.22
C LEU A 258 -15.41 -42.34 -24.49
N LYS A 259 -16.40 -41.60 -25.00
CA LYS A 259 -17.75 -41.55 -24.41
C LYS A 259 -18.43 -42.93 -24.37
N ASN A 260 -18.32 -43.71 -25.44
CA ASN A 260 -18.88 -45.08 -25.46
C ASN A 260 -18.21 -45.97 -24.41
N ILE A 261 -16.90 -45.81 -24.20
CA ILE A 261 -16.16 -46.55 -23.17
C ILE A 261 -16.62 -46.12 -21.78
N ASN A 262 -16.78 -44.81 -21.54
CA ASN A 262 -17.31 -44.29 -20.28
C ASN A 262 -18.71 -44.84 -19.98
N ASP A 263 -19.60 -44.80 -20.97
CA ASP A 263 -20.99 -45.24 -20.81
C ASP A 263 -21.11 -46.76 -20.60
N SER A 264 -20.23 -47.55 -21.23
CA SER A 264 -20.29 -49.02 -21.18
C SER A 264 -19.44 -49.67 -20.08
N ARG A 265 -18.35 -49.04 -19.66
CA ARG A 265 -17.36 -49.61 -18.73
C ARG A 265 -17.01 -48.68 -17.56
N GLY A 266 -17.67 -47.53 -17.46
CA GLY A 266 -17.50 -46.56 -16.38
C GLY A 266 -16.27 -45.65 -16.56
N HIS A 267 -16.28 -44.53 -15.85
CA HIS A 267 -15.24 -43.49 -15.94
C HIS A 267 -13.83 -43.98 -15.61
N GLN A 268 -13.67 -44.93 -14.69
CA GLN A 268 -12.36 -45.51 -14.37
C GLN A 268 -11.71 -46.18 -15.59
N MET A 269 -12.52 -46.81 -16.45
CA MET A 269 -12.02 -47.40 -17.68
C MET A 269 -11.73 -46.33 -18.75
N GLY A 270 -12.52 -45.25 -18.77
CA GLY A 270 -12.20 -44.06 -19.56
C GLY A 270 -10.86 -43.45 -19.19
N ASP A 271 -10.59 -43.29 -17.90
CA ASP A 271 -9.30 -42.80 -17.39
C ASP A 271 -8.15 -43.71 -17.84
N ILE A 272 -8.33 -45.03 -17.78
CA ILE A 272 -7.36 -46.00 -18.29
C ILE A 272 -7.13 -45.80 -19.79
N TYR A 273 -8.19 -45.56 -20.56
CA TYR A 273 -8.11 -45.34 -22.01
C TYR A 273 -7.41 -44.03 -22.38
N ILE A 274 -7.66 -42.96 -21.63
CA ILE A 274 -6.97 -41.67 -21.76
C ILE A 274 -5.48 -41.82 -21.48
N GLN A 275 -5.13 -42.53 -20.41
CA GLN A 275 -3.75 -42.85 -20.07
C GLN A 275 -3.06 -43.68 -21.16
N ASN A 276 -3.75 -44.63 -21.80
CA ASN A 276 -3.19 -45.38 -22.92
C ASN A 276 -2.86 -44.47 -24.11
N GLY A 277 -3.72 -43.50 -24.41
CA GLY A 277 -3.47 -42.48 -25.43
C GLY A 277 -2.24 -41.63 -25.13
N ALA A 278 -2.14 -41.14 -23.89
CA ALA A 278 -0.99 -40.38 -23.42
C ALA A 278 0.32 -41.19 -23.47
N ASP A 279 0.28 -42.47 -23.09
CA ASP A 279 1.43 -43.37 -23.14
C ASP A 279 1.87 -43.63 -24.59
N ALA A 280 0.93 -43.76 -25.53
CA ALA A 280 1.25 -43.89 -26.96
C ALA A 280 2.02 -42.66 -27.47
N ILE A 281 1.55 -41.46 -27.10
CA ILE A 281 2.20 -40.19 -27.44
C ILE A 281 3.59 -40.12 -26.78
N ARG A 282 3.69 -40.42 -25.47
CA ARG A 282 4.97 -40.38 -24.74
C ARG A 282 6.01 -41.31 -25.35
N LYS A 283 5.63 -42.56 -25.65
CA LYS A 283 6.51 -43.54 -26.32
C LYS A 283 6.91 -43.12 -27.73
N ALA A 284 6.02 -42.43 -28.45
CA ALA A 284 6.34 -41.89 -29.77
C ALA A 284 7.37 -40.74 -29.68
N MET A 285 7.36 -39.98 -28.58
CA MET A 285 8.29 -38.86 -28.32
C MET A 285 9.64 -39.31 -27.75
N GLU A 286 9.79 -40.55 -27.31
CA GLU A 286 11.06 -41.04 -26.78
C GLU A 286 12.20 -40.80 -27.78
N GLY A 287 13.25 -40.11 -27.31
CA GLY A 287 14.42 -39.71 -28.09
C GLY A 287 14.27 -38.41 -28.88
N THR A 288 13.19 -37.64 -28.67
CA THR A 288 12.98 -36.33 -29.33
C THR A 288 12.84 -35.20 -28.30
N ASP A 289 13.05 -33.96 -28.75
CA ASP A 289 12.80 -32.75 -27.96
C ASP A 289 11.36 -32.23 -28.09
N PHE A 290 10.43 -33.09 -28.51
CA PHE A 290 9.03 -32.71 -28.70
C PHE A 290 8.32 -32.57 -27.36
N ILE A 291 7.25 -31.77 -27.33
CA ILE A 291 6.50 -31.51 -26.10
C ILE A 291 5.04 -31.94 -26.32
N GLY A 292 4.56 -32.85 -25.47
CA GLY A 292 3.21 -33.39 -25.52
C GLY A 292 2.32 -32.79 -24.43
N TYR A 293 1.09 -32.50 -24.80
CA TYR A 293 0.09 -31.83 -23.97
C TYR A 293 -1.23 -32.60 -24.00
N ARG A 294 -1.96 -32.57 -22.89
CA ARG A 294 -3.38 -32.87 -22.83
C ARG A 294 -4.16 -31.56 -22.80
N VAL A 295 -4.88 -31.25 -23.87
CA VAL A 295 -5.57 -29.96 -24.06
C VAL A 295 -7.06 -30.03 -23.71
N GLY A 296 -7.63 -31.23 -23.69
CA GLY A 296 -9.04 -31.49 -23.38
C GLY A 296 -9.24 -32.85 -22.70
N GLY A 297 -10.47 -33.35 -22.71
CA GLY A 297 -10.83 -34.65 -22.10
C GLY A 297 -10.06 -35.82 -22.73
N ASP A 298 -10.30 -36.04 -24.01
CA ASP A 298 -9.65 -37.00 -24.93
C ASP A 298 -8.71 -36.33 -25.94
N GLU A 299 -8.57 -35.01 -25.89
CA GLU A 299 -7.77 -34.24 -26.85
C GLU A 299 -6.34 -34.02 -26.34
N PHE A 300 -5.39 -34.26 -27.24
CA PHE A 300 -3.96 -34.10 -27.03
C PHE A 300 -3.34 -33.30 -28.16
N SER A 301 -2.21 -32.66 -27.86
CA SER A 301 -1.41 -31.98 -28.87
C SER A 301 0.07 -32.26 -28.63
N VAL A 302 0.86 -32.27 -29.70
CA VAL A 302 2.32 -32.35 -29.64
C VAL A 302 2.90 -31.23 -30.47
N VAL A 303 3.80 -30.46 -29.85
CA VAL A 303 4.56 -29.41 -30.53
C VAL A 303 5.90 -29.98 -30.94
N LEU A 304 6.19 -29.86 -32.23
CA LEU A 304 7.43 -30.32 -32.85
C LEU A 304 8.25 -29.09 -33.25
N LYS A 305 9.56 -29.17 -33.05
CA LYS A 305 10.50 -28.11 -33.38
C LYS A 305 11.52 -28.62 -34.39
N ASP A 306 11.87 -27.77 -35.35
CA ASP A 306 12.88 -28.01 -36.39
C ASP A 306 12.63 -29.28 -37.23
N CYS A 307 11.35 -29.57 -37.50
CA CYS A 307 10.94 -30.72 -38.31
C CYS A 307 10.49 -30.31 -39.72
N ASP A 308 10.70 -31.19 -40.69
CA ASP A 308 10.09 -31.13 -42.02
C ASP A 308 8.79 -31.94 -42.05
N ILE A 309 8.07 -31.86 -43.18
CA ILE A 309 6.75 -32.50 -43.30
C ILE A 309 6.82 -34.03 -43.23
N ASP A 310 7.91 -34.64 -43.70
CA ASP A 310 8.10 -36.08 -43.70
C ASP A 310 8.39 -36.59 -42.28
N MET A 311 9.20 -35.87 -41.50
CA MET A 311 9.42 -36.14 -40.08
C MET A 311 8.11 -36.06 -39.28
N ILE A 312 7.29 -35.03 -39.53
CA ILE A 312 5.99 -34.87 -38.85
C ILE A 312 5.07 -36.04 -39.18
N LYS A 313 5.00 -36.43 -40.46
CA LYS A 313 4.19 -37.58 -40.91
C LYS A 313 4.67 -38.89 -40.28
N ASN A 314 5.98 -39.15 -40.29
CA ASN A 314 6.57 -40.34 -39.66
C ASN A 314 6.29 -40.40 -38.16
N PHE A 315 6.28 -39.24 -37.49
CA PHE A 315 5.94 -39.14 -36.07
C PHE A 315 4.44 -39.41 -35.83
N ALA A 316 3.54 -38.85 -36.64
CA ALA A 316 2.11 -39.17 -36.58
C ALA A 316 1.84 -40.67 -36.78
N ASP A 317 2.50 -41.31 -37.76
CA ASP A 317 2.42 -42.75 -37.99
C ASP A 317 3.00 -43.55 -36.80
N ARG A 318 4.06 -43.04 -36.15
CA ARG A 318 4.63 -43.65 -34.94
C ARG A 318 3.63 -43.61 -33.79
N ILE A 319 2.94 -42.49 -33.56
CA ILE A 319 1.87 -42.38 -32.57
C ILE A 319 0.80 -43.44 -32.85
N ALA A 320 0.32 -43.54 -34.09
CA ALA A 320 -0.71 -44.51 -34.46
C ALA A 320 -0.27 -45.97 -34.20
N ARG A 321 0.99 -46.32 -34.53
CA ARG A 321 1.55 -47.66 -34.23
C ARG A 321 1.66 -47.92 -32.73
N MET A 322 2.08 -46.93 -31.94
CA MET A 322 2.16 -47.08 -30.48
C MET A 322 0.76 -47.27 -29.89
N ALA A 323 -0.24 -46.52 -30.36
CA ALA A 323 -1.62 -46.66 -29.96
C ALA A 323 -2.16 -48.08 -30.22
N ASP A 324 -1.90 -48.61 -31.42
CA ASP A 324 -2.34 -49.96 -31.83
C ASP A 324 -1.77 -51.07 -30.93
N SER A 325 -0.55 -50.86 -30.42
CA SER A 325 0.17 -51.80 -29.55
C SER A 325 -0.26 -51.78 -28.08
N ILE A 326 -0.96 -50.73 -27.64
CA ILE A 326 -1.37 -50.57 -26.24
C ILE A 326 -2.79 -51.12 -26.05
N ASN A 327 -2.91 -52.11 -25.17
CA ASN A 327 -4.18 -52.79 -24.86
C ASN A 327 -4.37 -52.98 -23.34
N ARG A 328 -4.08 -51.94 -22.55
CA ARG A 328 -4.28 -51.98 -21.10
C ARG A 328 -5.78 -51.88 -20.80
N GLY A 329 -6.28 -52.73 -19.89
CA GLY A 329 -7.71 -52.80 -19.57
C GLY A 329 -8.56 -53.55 -20.62
N GLY A 330 -7.92 -54.27 -21.56
CA GLY A 330 -8.63 -55.03 -22.60
C GLY A 330 -9.35 -54.15 -23.61
N ILE A 331 -8.83 -52.94 -23.86
CA ILE A 331 -9.30 -52.01 -24.88
C ILE A 331 -8.12 -51.62 -25.76
N LYS A 332 -8.26 -51.87 -27.06
CA LYS A 332 -7.31 -51.41 -28.07
C LYS A 332 -7.46 -49.90 -28.25
N THR A 333 -6.38 -49.13 -28.08
CA THR A 333 -6.41 -47.68 -28.21
C THR A 333 -6.55 -47.25 -29.67
N SER A 334 -7.57 -46.42 -29.94
CA SER A 334 -7.85 -45.86 -31.25
C SER A 334 -7.86 -44.34 -31.16
N MET A 335 -7.23 -43.68 -32.13
CA MET A 335 -7.10 -42.23 -32.15
C MET A 335 -7.12 -41.68 -33.57
N SER A 336 -7.61 -40.46 -33.69
CA SER A 336 -7.61 -39.67 -34.92
C SER A 336 -6.54 -38.61 -34.80
N ILE A 337 -5.67 -38.53 -35.82
CA ILE A 337 -4.46 -37.70 -35.77
C ILE A 337 -4.49 -36.73 -36.95
N GLY A 338 -4.19 -35.47 -36.70
CA GLY A 338 -3.99 -34.44 -37.73
C GLY A 338 -2.73 -33.66 -37.44
N TYR A 339 -2.13 -33.08 -38.46
CA TYR A 339 -0.86 -32.38 -38.29
C TYR A 339 -0.68 -31.27 -39.32
N ALA A 340 0.10 -30.26 -38.96
CA ALA A 340 0.48 -29.17 -39.84
C ALA A 340 1.84 -28.60 -39.44
N LYS A 341 2.62 -28.20 -40.44
CA LYS A 341 3.82 -27.36 -40.26
C LYS A 341 3.44 -25.91 -40.58
N PHE A 342 4.00 -24.96 -39.84
CA PHE A 342 3.84 -23.55 -40.15
C PHE A 342 4.31 -23.27 -41.57
N ASP A 343 3.42 -22.67 -42.36
CA ASP A 343 3.65 -22.34 -43.76
C ASP A 343 3.36 -20.84 -43.96
N ALA A 344 4.41 -20.04 -44.14
CA ALA A 344 4.30 -18.58 -44.23
C ALA A 344 3.46 -18.10 -45.43
N GLU A 345 3.23 -18.95 -46.44
CA GLU A 345 2.35 -18.61 -47.57
C GLU A 345 0.87 -18.81 -47.25
N LYS A 346 0.55 -19.66 -46.26
CA LYS A 346 -0.83 -20.06 -45.92
C LYS A 346 -1.27 -19.59 -44.53
N ASP A 347 -0.34 -19.42 -43.61
CA ASP A 347 -0.58 -19.18 -42.18
C ASP A 347 -0.07 -17.79 -41.79
N ARG A 348 -0.96 -16.92 -41.31
CA ARG A 348 -0.59 -15.58 -40.81
C ARG A 348 0.01 -15.62 -39.41
N ASN A 349 -0.35 -16.64 -38.65
CA ASN A 349 0.10 -16.89 -37.29
C ASN A 349 0.02 -18.40 -37.01
N PHE A 350 0.58 -18.84 -35.89
CA PHE A 350 0.59 -20.24 -35.51
C PHE A 350 -0.81 -20.81 -35.25
N SER A 351 -1.78 -19.96 -34.85
CA SER A 351 -3.19 -20.36 -34.71
C SER A 351 -3.76 -20.93 -36.02
N MET A 352 -3.45 -20.36 -37.19
CA MET A 352 -3.90 -20.91 -38.48
C MET A 352 -3.27 -22.28 -38.78
N THR A 353 -2.02 -22.51 -38.37
CA THR A 353 -1.39 -23.83 -38.46
C THR A 353 -2.12 -24.84 -37.59
N MET A 354 -2.55 -24.46 -36.39
CA MET A 354 -3.35 -25.32 -35.50
C MET A 354 -4.71 -25.66 -36.13
N GLU A 355 -5.43 -24.69 -36.67
CA GLU A 355 -6.71 -24.91 -37.35
C GLU A 355 -6.60 -25.94 -38.49
N ARG A 356 -5.50 -25.92 -39.25
CA ARG A 356 -5.24 -26.91 -40.31
C ARG A 356 -5.00 -28.31 -39.75
N ALA A 357 -4.24 -28.43 -38.65
CA ALA A 357 -4.03 -29.71 -38.00
C ALA A 357 -5.35 -30.27 -37.44
N ASP A 358 -6.17 -29.43 -36.82
CA ASP A 358 -7.48 -29.80 -36.26
C ASP A 358 -8.47 -30.20 -37.36
N ALA A 359 -8.50 -29.47 -38.48
CA ALA A 359 -9.32 -29.84 -39.64
C ALA A 359 -8.96 -31.23 -40.18
N MET A 360 -7.66 -31.55 -40.27
CA MET A 360 -7.20 -32.87 -40.70
C MET A 360 -7.58 -33.97 -39.69
N MET A 361 -7.41 -33.72 -38.40
CA MET A 361 -7.78 -34.65 -37.33
C MET A 361 -9.29 -34.92 -37.33
N TYR A 362 -10.10 -33.87 -37.48
CA TYR A 362 -11.55 -33.97 -37.58
C TYR A 362 -11.99 -34.79 -38.80
N GLU A 363 -11.35 -34.59 -39.96
CA GLU A 363 -11.61 -35.39 -41.15
C GLU A 363 -11.31 -36.88 -40.91
N ASN A 364 -10.16 -37.17 -40.29
CA ASN A 364 -9.78 -38.54 -39.95
C ASN A 364 -10.75 -39.17 -38.95
N LYS A 365 -11.21 -38.41 -37.95
CA LYS A 365 -12.25 -38.83 -37.01
C LYS A 365 -13.55 -39.13 -37.74
N ARG A 366 -13.99 -38.26 -38.66
CA ARG A 366 -15.20 -38.50 -39.47
C ARG A 366 -15.11 -39.78 -40.29
N LEU A 367 -13.98 -40.02 -40.95
CA LEU A 367 -13.75 -41.23 -41.74
C LEU A 367 -13.75 -42.50 -40.86
N TYR A 368 -13.16 -42.44 -39.67
CA TYR A 368 -13.19 -43.54 -38.70
C TYR A 368 -14.62 -43.98 -38.36
N TYR A 369 -15.48 -43.03 -37.98
CA TYR A 369 -16.88 -43.33 -37.63
C TYR A 369 -17.68 -43.88 -38.83
N LYS A 370 -17.44 -43.33 -40.03
CA LYS A 370 -18.06 -43.82 -41.27
C LYS A 370 -17.67 -45.27 -41.57
N THR A 371 -16.39 -45.62 -41.50
CA THR A 371 -15.90 -46.97 -41.79
C THR A 371 -16.39 -47.99 -40.76
N LYS A 372 -16.58 -47.58 -39.51
CA LYS A 372 -17.07 -48.45 -38.43
C LYS A 372 -18.61 -48.57 -38.38
N ASN A 373 -19.35 -47.90 -39.26
CA ASN A 373 -20.82 -47.78 -39.21
C ASN A 373 -21.32 -47.28 -37.85
N LEU A 374 -20.54 -46.43 -37.17
CA LEU A 374 -20.91 -45.85 -35.88
C LEU A 374 -21.50 -44.47 -36.08
N LYS A 375 -22.60 -44.15 -35.38
CA LYS A 375 -23.13 -42.79 -35.36
C LYS A 375 -22.19 -41.92 -34.52
N ARG A 376 -21.61 -40.88 -35.12
CA ARG A 376 -21.09 -39.75 -34.36
C ARG A 376 -22.29 -39.06 -33.72
N ARG A 377 -22.36 -39.06 -32.39
CA ARG A 377 -23.29 -38.16 -31.68
C ARG A 377 -22.54 -36.85 -31.50
N GLU A 378 -23.07 -35.79 -32.10
CA GLU A 378 -22.62 -34.42 -31.81
C GLU A 378 -22.87 -34.16 -30.31
N GLU A 379 -21.91 -33.49 -29.66
CA GLU A 379 -22.00 -33.14 -28.24
C GLU A 379 -23.10 -32.11 -27.97
#